data_AF-A0A560HCG3-F1
#
_entry.id   AF-A0A560HCG3-F1
#
_cell.length_a   1.000
_cell.length_b   1.000
_cell.length_c   1.000
_cell.angle_alpha   90.00
_cell.angle_beta   90.00
_cell.angle_gamma   90.00
#
_symmetry.space_group_name_H-M   'P 1'
#
loop_
_entity.id
_entity.type
_entity.pdbx_description
1 polymer ?
#
loop_
_entity_poly.entity_id
_entity_poly.type
_entity_poly.pdbx_seq_one_letter_code
_entity_poly.pdbx_strand_id
1 'polypeptide(L)'
;MNDAAAPQGRDGIRHGGDLTQAARLFPDAPAPWIDLSTGINPWPYPLPTLPPSAWAALPTRGAMDALLAAAAGAYGAPGPDSLIAAPGSELLIQTLPRLRPRGEVAIVGPTYGDHTRAWSAGGHRVRLVPAPEGAPDTADVLVVCNPNNPDGRTWGPAELLDRAADLAARGGWLVVDEAYADLDPGRSLCGHAGRPGLILLRSFGKFFGLGGLRLGFMLAPAPLLDAVRAELGAWAVSGPALAVGAVALADLDWQAETRRRLAAAADALDGMVRGVGLPVVGGTALYRLLDAGDARHLWRHLAQSGLWTRSFPEHRGREGWLRLGLPPDRDAVDRLARALASFAKCQGGWPPSQ
;
A
#
# COMPACT_ATOMS: atom_id res chain seq x y z
N MET A 1 -19.04 -12.50 -28.74
CA MET A 1 -18.67 -12.59 -27.32
C MET A 1 -17.31 -11.95 -27.18
N ASN A 2 -17.25 -10.68 -26.74
CA ASN A 2 -15.98 -9.97 -26.64
C ASN A 2 -15.18 -10.57 -25.49
N ASP A 3 -14.01 -11.11 -25.83
CA ASP A 3 -12.99 -11.56 -24.92
C ASP A 3 -12.46 -10.34 -24.16
N ALA A 4 -13.22 -9.91 -23.15
CA ALA A 4 -12.85 -8.76 -22.33
C ALA A 4 -11.65 -9.18 -21.48
N ALA A 5 -10.46 -9.09 -22.09
CA ALA A 5 -9.21 -9.03 -21.37
C ALA A 5 -9.34 -7.90 -20.34
N ALA A 6 -8.92 -8.16 -19.10
CA ALA A 6 -8.92 -7.11 -18.10
C ALA A 6 -8.11 -5.89 -18.65
N PRO A 7 -8.64 -4.67 -18.57
CA PRO A 7 -8.02 -3.53 -19.23
C PRO A 7 -6.66 -3.21 -18.62
N GLN A 8 -5.70 -2.79 -19.45
CA GLN A 8 -4.42 -2.26 -18.98
C GLN A 8 -4.68 -0.86 -18.40
N GLY A 9 -4.01 -0.50 -17.30
CA GLY A 9 -4.01 0.90 -16.86
C GLY A 9 -3.35 1.79 -17.92
N ARG A 10 -3.54 3.11 -17.84
CA ARG A 10 -3.03 4.07 -18.85
C ARG A 10 -1.52 3.91 -19.15
N ASP A 11 -0.75 3.35 -18.21
CA ASP A 11 0.69 3.12 -18.31
C ASP A 11 1.08 1.63 -18.14
N GLY A 12 0.17 0.70 -18.39
CA GLY A 12 0.41 -0.75 -18.26
C GLY A 12 0.32 -1.31 -16.83
N ILE A 13 0.41 -0.46 -15.80
CA ILE A 13 0.13 -0.84 -14.40
C ILE A 13 -1.34 -0.63 -14.09
N ARG A 14 -2.02 -1.65 -13.59
CA ARG A 14 -3.38 -1.49 -13.08
C ARG A 14 -3.31 -0.95 -11.65
N HIS A 15 -4.32 -0.22 -11.19
CA HIS A 15 -4.56 0.02 -9.74
C HIS A 15 -5.94 -0.50 -9.34
N GLY A 16 -6.15 -0.75 -8.04
CA GLY A 16 -7.49 -1.00 -7.51
C GLY A 16 -8.27 0.30 -7.28
N GLY A 17 -9.58 0.20 -7.04
CA GLY A 17 -10.43 1.30 -6.58
C GLY A 17 -11.26 2.02 -7.65
N ASP A 18 -11.03 1.77 -8.94
CA ASP A 18 -11.84 2.37 -10.01
C ASP A 18 -13.14 1.58 -10.25
N LEU A 19 -14.17 1.85 -9.43
CA LEU A 19 -15.50 1.25 -9.58
C LEU A 19 -16.24 1.73 -10.84
N THR A 20 -15.87 2.90 -11.40
CA THR A 20 -16.43 3.36 -12.68
C THR A 20 -15.95 2.47 -13.82
N GLN A 21 -14.69 2.03 -13.80
CA GLN A 21 -14.20 1.01 -14.72
C GLN A 21 -14.92 -0.32 -14.54
N ALA A 22 -15.13 -0.76 -13.29
CA ALA A 22 -15.86 -1.99 -13.00
C ALA A 22 -17.27 -1.98 -13.62
N ALA A 23 -18.04 -0.92 -13.37
CA ALA A 23 -19.38 -0.75 -13.92
C ALA A 23 -19.42 -0.69 -15.46
N ARG A 24 -18.40 -0.12 -16.11
CA ARG A 24 -18.30 -0.11 -17.59
C ARG A 24 -18.02 -1.49 -18.18
N LEU A 25 -17.19 -2.29 -17.52
CA LEU A 25 -16.81 -3.63 -17.99
C LEU A 25 -17.91 -4.67 -17.75
N PHE A 26 -18.70 -4.49 -16.68
CA PHE A 26 -19.74 -5.40 -16.25
C PHE A 26 -21.05 -4.61 -16.01
N PRO A 27 -21.71 -4.12 -17.07
CA PRO A 27 -22.90 -3.28 -16.93
C PRO A 27 -24.08 -3.99 -16.27
N ASP A 28 -24.14 -5.32 -16.36
CA ASP A 28 -25.21 -6.15 -15.79
C ASP A 28 -24.91 -6.63 -14.36
N ALA A 29 -23.76 -6.27 -13.78
CA ALA A 29 -23.40 -6.67 -12.42
C ALA A 29 -24.27 -5.96 -11.38
N PRO A 30 -24.59 -6.63 -10.25
CA PRO A 30 -25.45 -6.07 -9.22
C PRO A 30 -24.80 -4.87 -8.52
N ALA A 31 -25.58 -3.81 -8.35
CA ALA A 31 -25.23 -2.63 -7.56
C ALA A 31 -25.70 -2.75 -6.09
N PRO A 32 -25.16 -1.95 -5.15
CA PRO A 32 -23.94 -1.17 -5.30
C PRO A 32 -22.72 -2.08 -5.49
N TRP A 33 -21.70 -1.57 -6.17
CA TRP A 33 -20.40 -2.24 -6.28
C TRP A 33 -19.69 -2.23 -4.92
N ILE A 34 -19.06 -3.33 -4.58
CA ILE A 34 -18.20 -3.44 -3.39
C ILE A 34 -16.74 -3.49 -3.87
N ASP A 35 -15.92 -2.55 -3.40
CA ASP A 35 -14.50 -2.53 -3.70
C ASP A 35 -13.73 -3.40 -2.70
N LEU A 36 -13.22 -4.53 -3.19
CA LEU A 36 -12.26 -5.40 -2.50
C LEU A 36 -10.91 -5.43 -3.26
N SER A 37 -10.69 -4.49 -4.20
CA SER A 37 -9.47 -4.46 -5.01
C SER A 37 -8.36 -3.67 -4.34
N THR A 38 -8.68 -2.91 -3.29
CA THR A 38 -7.75 -2.08 -2.53
C THR A 38 -7.35 -2.76 -1.22
N GLY A 39 -6.18 -2.39 -0.69
CA GLY A 39 -5.76 -2.72 0.67
C GLY A 39 -5.98 -1.52 1.58
N ILE A 40 -7.21 -1.04 1.66
CA ILE A 40 -7.62 0.12 2.46
C ILE A 40 -8.57 -0.37 3.56
N ASN A 41 -8.46 0.18 4.76
CA ASN A 41 -9.34 -0.17 5.86
C ASN A 41 -10.79 0.19 5.49
N PRO A 42 -11.72 -0.78 5.46
CA PRO A 42 -13.11 -0.52 5.10
C PRO A 42 -13.88 0.25 6.18
N TRP A 43 -13.32 0.38 7.39
CA TRP A 43 -13.88 1.13 8.51
C TRP A 43 -13.01 2.38 8.75
N PRO A 44 -13.28 3.48 8.02
CA PRO A 44 -12.43 4.65 8.07
C PRO A 44 -12.42 5.30 9.45
N TYR A 45 -11.31 5.98 9.77
CA TYR A 45 -11.22 6.84 10.93
C TYR A 45 -12.37 7.86 10.93
N PRO A 46 -13.09 8.05 12.06
CA PRO A 46 -14.16 9.03 12.13
C PRO A 46 -13.61 10.44 11.93
N LEU A 47 -14.09 11.13 10.90
CA LEU A 47 -13.58 12.47 10.58
C LEU A 47 -13.94 13.47 11.70
N PRO A 48 -12.96 14.25 12.20
CA PRO A 48 -13.25 15.33 13.14
C PRO A 48 -14.07 16.43 12.46
N THR A 49 -14.80 17.22 13.24
CA THR A 49 -15.40 18.46 12.73
C THR A 49 -14.29 19.45 12.37
N LEU A 50 -14.20 19.79 11.09
CA LEU A 50 -13.20 20.74 10.60
C LEU A 50 -13.76 22.17 10.61
N PRO A 51 -12.98 23.15 11.08
CA PRO A 51 -13.38 24.55 10.94
C PRO A 51 -13.39 24.95 9.45
N PRO A 52 -14.24 25.90 9.02
CA PRO A 52 -14.24 26.38 7.64
C PRO A 52 -12.87 26.85 7.13
N SER A 53 -12.02 27.37 8.03
CA SER A 53 -10.66 27.79 7.72
C SER A 53 -9.75 26.65 7.24
N ALA A 54 -10.00 25.41 7.65
CA ALA A 54 -9.24 24.26 7.14
C ALA A 54 -9.43 24.08 5.63
N TRP A 55 -10.54 24.58 5.07
CA TRP A 55 -10.86 24.51 3.65
C TRP A 55 -10.53 25.82 2.91
N ALA A 56 -10.81 26.96 3.53
CA ALA A 56 -10.76 28.26 2.88
C ALA A 56 -9.39 28.97 2.98
N ALA A 57 -8.59 28.67 4.02
CA ALA A 57 -7.30 29.31 4.23
C ALA A 57 -6.15 28.48 3.65
N LEU A 58 -5.05 29.15 3.30
CA LEU A 58 -3.81 28.46 2.95
C LEU A 58 -3.26 27.68 4.16
N PRO A 59 -2.67 26.49 3.94
CA PRO A 59 -2.03 25.73 5.01
C PRO A 59 -0.99 26.56 5.76
N THR A 60 -1.09 26.57 7.09
CA THR A 60 -0.20 27.34 7.96
C THR A 60 0.97 26.47 8.44
N ARG A 61 2.07 27.14 8.83
CA ARG A 61 3.20 26.45 9.45
C ARG A 61 2.80 25.71 10.73
N GLY A 62 2.00 26.33 11.60
CA GLY A 62 1.52 25.69 12.83
C GLY A 62 0.69 24.43 12.59
N ALA A 63 -0.15 24.40 11.55
CA ALA A 63 -0.90 23.19 11.19
C ALA A 63 0.02 22.07 10.66
N MET A 64 1.05 22.44 9.89
CA MET A 64 2.08 21.48 9.45
C MET A 64 2.88 20.94 10.64
N ASP A 65 3.34 21.81 11.54
CA ASP A 65 4.12 21.42 12.72
C ASP A 65 3.31 20.47 13.62
N ALA A 66 2.01 20.74 13.83
CA ALA A 66 1.11 19.86 14.57
C ALA A 66 0.97 18.47 13.92
N LEU A 67 0.84 18.42 12.59
CA LEU A 67 0.80 17.16 11.85
C LEU A 67 2.10 16.37 11.99
N LEU A 68 3.25 17.03 11.80
CA LEU A 68 4.56 16.38 11.87
C LEU A 68 4.86 15.88 13.28
N ALA A 69 4.47 16.62 14.32
CA ALA A 69 4.58 16.17 15.70
C ALA A 69 3.73 14.92 15.97
N ALA A 70 2.47 14.91 15.52
CA ALA A 70 1.59 13.74 15.66
C ALA A 70 2.14 12.52 14.90
N ALA A 71 2.64 12.72 13.67
CA ALA A 71 3.26 11.67 12.87
C ALA A 71 4.55 11.13 13.52
N ALA A 72 5.40 11.99 14.08
CA ALA A 72 6.60 11.57 14.79
C ALA A 72 6.26 10.67 15.98
N GLY A 73 5.27 11.07 16.80
CA GLY A 73 4.79 10.28 17.92
C GLY A 73 4.19 8.95 17.50
N ALA A 74 3.28 8.95 16.51
CA ALA A 74 2.60 7.75 16.03
C ALA A 74 3.55 6.72 15.41
N TYR A 75 4.59 7.19 14.71
CA TYR A 75 5.55 6.31 14.02
C TYR A 75 6.79 6.00 14.87
N GLY A 76 6.90 6.56 16.08
CA GLY A 76 8.09 6.41 16.93
C GLY A 76 9.35 7.02 16.31
N ALA A 77 9.20 8.04 15.46
CA ALA A 77 10.33 8.70 14.81
C ALA A 77 11.13 9.56 15.82
N PRO A 78 12.43 9.84 15.57
CA PRO A 78 13.26 10.64 16.47
C PRO A 78 12.71 12.04 16.79
N GLY A 79 11.93 12.62 15.88
CA GLY A 79 11.28 13.92 16.06
C GLY A 79 10.64 14.44 14.77
N PRO A 80 9.86 15.54 14.84
CA PRO A 80 9.14 16.10 13.69
C PRO A 80 10.06 16.55 12.55
N ASP A 81 11.31 16.94 12.85
CA ASP A 81 12.29 17.35 11.84
C ASP A 81 12.88 16.17 11.04
N SER A 82 12.60 14.93 11.46
CA SER A 82 13.07 13.71 10.76
C SER A 82 12.13 13.25 9.63
N LEU A 83 11.04 13.99 9.39
CA LEU A 83 10.04 13.62 8.39
C LEU A 83 9.44 14.81 7.65
N ILE A 84 8.87 14.53 6.47
CA ILE A 84 8.13 15.47 5.65
C ILE A 84 6.78 14.86 5.24
N ALA A 85 5.74 15.68 5.19
CA ALA A 85 4.42 15.29 4.70
C ALA A 85 4.27 15.62 3.21
N ALA A 86 3.52 14.79 2.48
CA ALA A 86 3.25 14.95 1.05
C ALA A 86 1.81 14.50 0.69
N PRO A 87 1.30 14.89 -0.49
CA PRO A 87 0.10 14.36 -1.16
C PRO A 87 0.05 12.84 -1.40
N GLY A 88 0.12 12.05 -0.33
CA GLY A 88 0.30 10.61 -0.38
C GLY A 88 1.76 10.19 -0.60
N SER A 89 2.08 8.95 -0.23
CA SER A 89 3.39 8.36 -0.46
C SER A 89 3.74 8.22 -1.96
N GLU A 90 2.74 8.14 -2.83
CA GLU A 90 2.92 8.03 -4.28
C GLU A 90 3.73 9.19 -4.88
N LEU A 91 3.48 10.43 -4.44
CA LEU A 91 4.25 11.58 -4.93
C LEU A 91 5.73 11.50 -4.49
N LEU A 92 6.00 10.92 -3.33
CA LEU A 92 7.36 10.70 -2.83
C LEU A 92 8.08 9.62 -3.64
N ILE A 93 7.40 8.52 -3.98
CA ILE A 93 7.90 7.47 -4.88
C ILE A 93 8.33 8.07 -6.23
N GLN A 94 7.53 9.00 -6.77
CA GLN A 94 7.80 9.67 -8.05
C GLN A 94 8.88 10.76 -7.96
N THR A 95 9.16 11.27 -6.75
CA THR A 95 10.15 12.33 -6.53
C THR A 95 11.55 11.79 -6.34
N LEU A 96 11.71 10.68 -5.59
CA LEU A 96 13.02 10.11 -5.27
C LEU A 96 13.94 9.87 -6.48
N PRO A 97 13.47 9.33 -7.62
CA PRO A 97 14.33 9.09 -8.78
C PRO A 97 14.98 10.35 -9.36
N ARG A 98 14.36 11.52 -9.18
CA ARG A 98 14.83 12.82 -9.69
C ARG A 98 15.93 13.43 -8.81
N LEU A 99 15.96 13.04 -7.53
CA LEU A 99 16.93 13.51 -6.55
C LEU A 99 18.17 12.61 -6.44
N ARG A 100 18.24 11.56 -7.26
CA ARG A 100 19.35 10.61 -7.28
C ARG A 100 20.06 10.64 -8.65
N PRO A 101 21.41 10.74 -8.69
CA PRO A 101 22.15 10.48 -9.92
C PRO A 101 21.78 9.12 -10.51
N ARG A 102 21.65 9.04 -11.83
CA ARG A 102 21.25 7.80 -12.52
C ARG A 102 22.18 6.65 -12.16
N GLY A 103 21.60 5.51 -11.81
CA GLY A 103 22.34 4.34 -11.35
C GLY A 103 21.56 3.04 -11.48
N GLU A 104 22.00 2.00 -10.78
CA GLU A 104 21.31 0.70 -10.69
C GLU A 104 20.39 0.64 -9.47
N VAL A 105 19.13 0.28 -9.69
CA VAL A 105 18.10 0.16 -8.63
C VAL A 105 17.66 -1.29 -8.55
N ALA A 106 17.92 -1.93 -7.42
CA ALA A 106 17.37 -3.24 -7.09
C ALA A 106 16.02 -3.08 -6.38
N ILE A 107 14.99 -3.79 -6.83
CA ILE A 107 13.65 -3.76 -6.22
C ILE A 107 13.25 -5.19 -5.86
N VAL A 108 12.88 -5.40 -4.59
CA VAL A 108 12.48 -6.73 -4.09
C VAL A 108 11.08 -7.07 -4.60
N GLY A 109 11.00 -7.88 -5.66
CA GLY A 109 9.78 -8.22 -6.39
C GLY A 109 9.29 -9.67 -6.19
N PRO A 110 8.06 -10.03 -6.61
CA PRO A 110 7.02 -9.12 -7.09
C PRO A 110 6.55 -8.15 -5.99
N THR A 111 6.26 -6.91 -6.36
CA THR A 111 5.92 -5.83 -5.42
C THR A 111 5.04 -4.76 -6.07
N TYR A 112 4.75 -3.67 -5.36
CA TYR A 112 4.02 -2.51 -5.86
C TYR A 112 4.72 -1.90 -7.08
N GLY A 113 4.08 -2.01 -8.24
CA GLY A 113 4.70 -1.74 -9.54
C GLY A 113 5.16 -0.29 -9.75
N ASP A 114 4.61 0.67 -9.00
CA ASP A 114 4.98 2.08 -9.16
C ASP A 114 6.42 2.38 -8.80
N HIS A 115 7.05 1.58 -7.94
CA HIS A 115 8.50 1.70 -7.71
C HIS A 115 9.27 1.43 -9.00
N THR A 116 8.97 0.32 -9.70
CA THR A 116 9.61 0.00 -10.98
C THR A 116 9.36 1.08 -12.01
N ARG A 117 8.11 1.57 -12.11
CA ARG A 117 7.72 2.63 -13.04
C ARG A 117 8.47 3.93 -12.76
N ALA A 118 8.43 4.43 -11.53
CA ALA A 118 9.02 5.70 -11.14
C ALA A 118 10.54 5.71 -11.34
N TRP A 119 11.24 4.67 -10.87
CA TRP A 119 12.70 4.57 -11.02
C TRP A 119 13.11 4.45 -12.48
N SER A 120 12.41 3.65 -13.28
CA SER A 120 12.68 3.53 -14.72
C SER A 120 12.42 4.84 -15.46
N ALA A 121 11.32 5.55 -15.14
CA ALA A 121 10.99 6.84 -15.73
C ALA A 121 12.01 7.94 -15.37
N GLY A 122 12.67 7.82 -14.21
CA GLY A 122 13.82 8.66 -13.83
C GLY A 122 15.11 8.37 -14.60
N GLY A 123 15.12 7.35 -15.48
CA GLY A 123 16.27 6.95 -16.27
C GLY A 123 17.27 6.05 -15.52
N HIS A 124 16.83 5.41 -14.43
CA HIS A 124 17.63 4.43 -13.69
C HIS A 124 17.51 3.04 -14.31
N ARG A 125 18.55 2.22 -14.14
CA ARG A 125 18.53 0.81 -14.59
C ARG A 125 17.94 -0.05 -13.48
N VAL A 126 16.67 -0.44 -13.64
CA VAL A 126 15.94 -1.21 -12.63
C VAL A 126 16.14 -2.71 -12.82
N ARG A 127 16.38 -3.41 -11.71
CA ARG A 127 16.47 -4.88 -11.62
C ARG A 127 15.52 -5.38 -10.52
N LEU A 128 14.67 -6.35 -10.85
CA LEU A 128 13.90 -7.07 -9.83
C LEU A 128 14.73 -8.18 -9.21
N VAL A 129 14.69 -8.30 -7.88
CA VAL A 129 15.34 -9.36 -7.10
C VAL A 129 14.32 -10.02 -6.17
N PRO A 130 14.48 -11.30 -5.80
CA PRO A 130 13.47 -12.00 -4.98
C PRO A 130 13.50 -11.60 -3.49
N ALA A 131 14.65 -11.13 -3.01
CA ALA A 131 14.94 -10.82 -1.61
C ALA A 131 16.03 -9.73 -1.49
N PRO A 132 16.15 -9.00 -0.36
CA PRO A 132 17.16 -7.97 -0.12
C PRO A 132 18.62 -8.43 -0.33
N GLU A 133 18.92 -9.69 0.02
CA GLU A 133 20.25 -10.30 -0.10
C GLU A 133 20.62 -10.58 -1.55
N GLY A 134 19.62 -10.71 -2.44
CA GLY A 134 19.83 -10.88 -3.87
C GLY A 134 20.16 -9.58 -4.62
N ALA A 135 20.16 -8.43 -3.93
CA ALA A 135 20.54 -7.16 -4.54
C ALA A 135 22.05 -7.14 -4.85
N PRO A 136 22.46 -6.82 -6.09
CA PRO A 136 23.87 -6.82 -6.46
C PRO A 136 24.64 -5.74 -5.69
N ASP A 137 25.92 -5.97 -5.44
CA ASP A 137 26.78 -5.00 -4.75
C ASP A 137 26.91 -3.68 -5.52
N THR A 138 26.68 -3.73 -6.85
CA THR A 138 26.64 -2.56 -7.74
C THR A 138 25.36 -1.73 -7.62
N ALA A 139 24.35 -2.19 -6.87
CA ALA A 139 23.11 -1.43 -6.69
C ALA A 139 23.37 -0.16 -5.89
N ASP A 140 22.95 0.97 -6.48
CA ASP A 140 22.94 2.30 -5.90
C ASP A 140 21.76 2.50 -4.94
N VAL A 141 20.66 1.81 -5.23
CA VAL A 141 19.42 1.88 -4.46
C VAL A 141 18.83 0.48 -4.31
N LEU A 142 18.40 0.13 -3.10
CA LEU A 142 17.56 -1.02 -2.82
C LEU A 142 16.18 -0.54 -2.40
N VAL A 143 15.12 -1.05 -3.03
CA VAL A 143 13.73 -0.75 -2.68
C VAL A 143 13.05 -2.01 -2.12
N VAL A 144 12.45 -1.87 -0.94
CA VAL A 144 11.75 -2.94 -0.24
C VAL A 144 10.40 -2.42 0.25
N CYS A 145 9.29 -3.06 -0.13
CA CYS A 145 8.01 -2.84 0.56
C CYS A 145 7.92 -3.75 1.78
N ASN A 146 7.65 -3.21 2.97
CA ASN A 146 7.63 -3.95 4.23
C ASN A 146 6.53 -3.44 5.18
N PRO A 147 5.39 -4.14 5.33
CA PRO A 147 4.97 -5.35 4.62
C PRO A 147 4.80 -5.14 3.10
N ASN A 148 5.15 -6.16 2.32
CA ASN A 148 5.09 -6.12 0.86
C ASN A 148 3.66 -6.14 0.33
N ASN A 149 3.42 -5.52 -0.83
CA ASN A 149 2.20 -5.69 -1.62
C ASN A 149 2.57 -6.39 -2.94
N PRO A 150 2.05 -7.59 -3.25
CA PRO A 150 0.75 -8.09 -2.77
C PRO A 150 0.79 -9.27 -1.79
N ASP A 151 1.93 -9.84 -1.47
CA ASP A 151 2.02 -11.08 -0.68
C ASP A 151 2.07 -10.87 0.84
N GLY A 152 2.22 -9.63 1.30
CA GLY A 152 2.29 -9.31 2.73
C GLY A 152 3.58 -9.75 3.43
N ARG A 153 4.57 -10.28 2.70
CA ARG A 153 5.84 -10.72 3.32
C ARG A 153 6.52 -9.57 4.03
N THR A 154 7.27 -9.91 5.09
CA THR A 154 8.00 -8.93 5.88
C THR A 154 9.47 -9.31 6.03
N TRP A 155 10.31 -8.30 6.26
CA TRP A 155 11.74 -8.43 6.52
C TRP A 155 12.04 -7.89 7.91
N GLY A 156 13.06 -8.45 8.56
CA GLY A 156 13.45 -8.09 9.92
C GLY A 156 14.11 -6.70 9.99
N PRO A 157 13.86 -5.90 11.04
CA PRO A 157 14.50 -4.59 11.19
C PRO A 157 16.03 -4.64 11.14
N ALA A 158 16.65 -5.61 11.82
CA ALA A 158 18.11 -5.74 11.85
C ALA A 158 18.71 -5.97 10.46
N GLU A 159 18.15 -6.91 9.69
CA GLU A 159 18.58 -7.22 8.33
C GLU A 159 18.50 -5.99 7.42
N LEU A 160 17.38 -5.26 7.44
CA LEU A 160 17.23 -4.06 6.65
C LEU A 160 18.19 -2.95 7.08
N LEU A 161 18.46 -2.80 8.39
CA LEU A 161 19.41 -1.80 8.88
C LEU A 161 20.86 -2.13 8.47
N ASP A 162 21.24 -3.40 8.45
CA ASP A 162 22.55 -3.83 7.96
C ASP A 162 22.69 -3.51 6.47
N ARG A 163 21.67 -3.80 5.66
CA ARG A 163 21.65 -3.43 4.24
C ARG A 163 21.70 -1.91 4.03
N ALA A 164 21.01 -1.14 4.88
CA ALA A 164 21.08 0.31 4.83
C ALA A 164 22.51 0.81 5.10
N ALA A 165 23.21 0.24 6.08
CA ALA A 165 24.59 0.58 6.40
C ALA A 165 25.55 0.24 5.23
N ASP A 166 25.42 -0.95 4.65
CA ASP A 166 26.22 -1.38 3.48
C ASP A 166 26.07 -0.43 2.29
N LEU A 167 24.81 -0.08 1.97
CA LEU A 167 24.50 0.86 0.89
C LEU A 167 25.07 2.24 1.22
N ALA A 168 24.85 2.74 2.43
CA ALA A 168 25.30 4.07 2.84
C ALA A 168 26.83 4.22 2.78
N ALA A 169 27.60 3.17 3.10
CA ALA A 169 29.05 3.17 3.03
C ALA A 169 29.60 3.49 1.63
N ARG A 170 28.79 3.28 0.58
CA ARG A 170 29.08 3.58 -0.83
C ARG A 170 28.18 4.68 -1.41
N GLY A 171 27.51 5.47 -0.57
CA GLY A 171 26.60 6.55 -0.99
C GLY A 171 25.24 6.07 -1.51
N GLY A 172 24.90 4.81 -1.30
CA GLY A 172 23.66 4.15 -1.70
C GLY A 172 22.46 4.47 -0.80
N TRP A 173 21.25 4.15 -1.28
CA TRP A 173 20.00 4.32 -0.52
C TRP A 173 19.28 2.99 -0.30
N LEU A 174 18.77 2.76 0.90
CA LEU A 174 17.69 1.82 1.17
C LEU A 174 16.38 2.61 1.26
N VAL A 175 15.45 2.33 0.33
CA VAL A 175 14.08 2.84 0.37
C VAL A 175 13.17 1.74 0.90
N VAL A 176 12.59 1.95 2.07
CA VAL A 176 11.60 1.03 2.66
C VAL A 176 10.22 1.66 2.57
N ASP A 177 9.34 1.04 1.80
CA ASP A 177 7.93 1.43 1.70
C ASP A 177 7.13 0.70 2.77
N GLU A 178 6.79 1.46 3.82
CA GLU A 178 6.06 1.03 4.99
C GLU A 178 4.57 1.41 4.91
N ALA A 179 3.98 1.40 3.71
CA ALA A 179 2.56 1.74 3.50
C ALA A 179 1.57 0.90 4.34
N TYR A 180 1.99 -0.29 4.81
CA TYR A 180 1.19 -1.21 5.62
C TYR A 180 1.72 -1.41 7.05
N ALA A 181 2.77 -0.69 7.46
CA ALA A 181 3.43 -0.94 8.75
C ALA A 181 2.60 -0.52 9.97
N ASP A 182 1.54 0.28 9.80
CA ASP A 182 0.59 0.61 10.87
C ASP A 182 -0.10 -0.63 11.45
N LEU A 183 -0.14 -1.75 10.71
CA LEU A 183 -0.70 -3.01 11.18
C LEU A 183 0.20 -3.72 12.21
N ASP A 184 1.51 -3.49 12.14
CA ASP A 184 2.51 -4.06 13.05
C ASP A 184 3.65 -3.03 13.28
N PRO A 185 3.42 -2.03 14.15
CA PRO A 185 4.39 -0.95 14.38
C PRO A 185 5.74 -1.43 14.89
N GLY A 186 5.79 -2.60 15.55
CA GLY A 186 7.04 -3.17 16.09
C GLY A 186 8.07 -3.56 15.03
N ARG A 187 7.65 -3.63 13.75
CA ARG A 187 8.54 -3.91 12.61
C ARG A 187 9.02 -2.64 11.89
N SER A 188 8.44 -1.49 12.20
CA SER A 188 8.78 -0.25 11.51
C SER A 188 10.21 0.19 11.82
N LEU A 189 10.88 0.72 10.81
CA LEU A 189 12.20 1.33 10.91
C LEU A 189 12.13 2.83 11.24
N CYS A 190 10.93 3.40 11.41
CA CYS A 190 10.76 4.85 11.62
C CYS A 190 11.58 5.39 12.80
N GLY A 191 11.77 4.62 13.87
CA GLY A 191 12.65 4.99 15.00
C GLY A 191 14.14 5.07 14.68
N HIS A 192 14.54 4.63 13.49
CA HIS A 192 15.92 4.73 12.98
C HIS A 192 16.08 5.79 11.89
N ALA A 193 15.06 6.62 11.65
CA ALA A 193 15.14 7.72 10.69
C ALA A 193 16.33 8.64 10.97
N GLY A 194 16.86 9.26 9.90
CA GLY A 194 18.06 10.11 9.95
C GLY A 194 19.37 9.36 9.74
N ARG A 195 19.39 8.02 9.78
CA ARG A 195 20.56 7.23 9.37
C ARG A 195 20.92 7.51 7.91
N PRO A 196 22.22 7.68 7.57
CA PRO A 196 22.66 7.86 6.19
C PRO A 196 22.09 6.78 5.28
N GLY A 197 21.58 7.18 4.10
CA GLY A 197 21.03 6.26 3.10
C GLY A 197 19.68 5.61 3.44
N LEU A 198 19.14 5.74 4.65
CA LEU A 198 17.84 5.15 5.00
C LEU A 198 16.68 6.10 4.68
N ILE A 199 15.76 5.65 3.85
CA ILE A 199 14.57 6.39 3.43
C ILE A 199 13.34 5.54 3.70
N LEU A 200 12.37 6.07 4.42
CA LEU A 200 11.15 5.37 4.81
C LEU A 200 9.95 6.10 4.24
N LEU A 201 9.00 5.37 3.66
CA LEU A 201 7.75 5.93 3.13
C LEU A 201 6.56 5.42 3.94
N ARG A 202 5.67 6.32 4.36
CA ARG A 202 4.46 5.99 5.14
C ARG A 202 3.21 6.46 4.40
N SER A 203 2.17 5.63 4.39
CA SER A 203 0.92 5.90 3.67
C SER A 203 -0.25 5.97 4.65
N PHE A 204 -0.71 7.19 4.94
CA PHE A 204 -1.80 7.40 5.91
C PHE A 204 -3.12 6.77 5.45
N GLY A 205 -3.44 6.87 4.16
CA GLY A 205 -4.74 6.49 3.61
C GLY A 205 -5.06 4.99 3.62
N LYS A 206 -4.14 4.11 4.04
CA LYS A 206 -4.36 2.65 4.08
C LYS A 206 -5.05 2.26 5.39
N PHE A 207 -4.31 2.31 6.49
CA PHE A 207 -4.76 1.91 7.81
C PHE A 207 -5.91 2.77 8.33
N PHE A 208 -5.87 4.08 8.09
CA PHE A 208 -6.91 5.00 8.52
C PHE A 208 -8.16 4.96 7.63
N GLY A 209 -8.16 4.22 6.52
CA GLY A 209 -9.30 4.13 5.60
C GLY A 209 -9.58 5.41 4.79
N LEU A 210 -8.70 6.40 4.87
CA LEU A 210 -8.87 7.74 4.30
C LEU A 210 -8.05 7.92 3.01
N GLY A 211 -8.15 6.97 2.08
CA GLY A 211 -7.39 6.96 0.83
C GLY A 211 -7.55 8.22 -0.02
N GLY A 212 -8.75 8.82 -0.01
CA GLY A 212 -9.07 10.06 -0.73
C GLY A 212 -8.47 11.33 -0.13
N LEU A 213 -8.00 11.31 1.12
CA LEU A 213 -7.39 12.48 1.78
C LEU A 213 -6.03 12.85 1.17
N ARG A 214 -5.38 11.87 0.53
CA ARG A 214 -4.05 12.01 -0.09
C ARG A 214 -3.00 12.54 0.90
N LEU A 215 -2.79 11.80 1.99
CA LEU A 215 -1.74 12.10 2.95
C LEU A 215 -0.72 10.95 3.02
N GLY A 216 0.56 11.31 3.09
CA GLY A 216 1.68 10.39 3.27
C GLY A 216 2.91 11.13 3.80
N PHE A 217 3.93 10.36 4.17
CA PHE A 217 5.14 10.89 4.79
C PHE A 217 6.39 10.21 4.24
N MET A 218 7.51 10.93 4.28
CA MET A 218 8.85 10.37 4.11
C MET A 218 9.67 10.69 5.34
N LEU A 219 10.44 9.71 5.84
CA LEU A 219 11.46 9.91 6.86
C LEU A 219 12.83 9.63 6.24
N ALA A 220 13.78 10.53 6.41
CA ALA A 220 15.08 10.47 5.74
C ALA A 220 16.12 11.39 6.44
N PRO A 221 17.41 11.33 6.06
CA PRO A 221 18.39 12.35 6.45
C PRO A 221 17.97 13.76 6.04
N ALA A 222 18.27 14.75 6.88
CA ALA A 222 17.87 16.15 6.69
C ALA A 222 18.20 16.72 5.30
N PRO A 223 19.40 16.50 4.70
CA PRO A 223 19.68 17.03 3.37
C PRO A 223 18.72 16.53 2.28
N LEU A 224 18.25 15.28 2.38
CA LEU A 224 17.28 14.72 1.44
C LEU A 224 15.86 15.24 1.71
N LEU A 225 15.49 15.43 2.99
CA LEU A 225 14.21 16.06 3.35
C LEU A 225 14.13 17.49 2.80
N ASP A 226 15.22 18.26 2.87
CA ASP A 226 15.29 19.61 2.33
C ASP A 226 15.15 19.62 0.80
N ALA A 227 15.82 18.70 0.10
CA ALA A 227 15.69 18.55 -1.35
C ALA A 227 14.26 18.17 -1.77
N VAL A 228 13.62 17.24 -1.05
CA VAL A 228 12.20 16.90 -1.29
C VAL A 228 11.30 18.08 -0.98
N ARG A 229 11.55 18.85 0.08
CA ARG A 229 10.77 20.05 0.38
C ARG A 229 10.83 21.08 -0.75
N ALA A 230 12.01 21.25 -1.36
CA ALA A 230 12.18 22.13 -2.52
C ALA A 230 11.40 21.64 -3.74
N GLU A 231 11.41 20.33 -4.02
CA GLU A 231 10.64 19.71 -5.13
C GLU A 231 9.12 19.80 -4.92
N LEU A 232 8.64 19.62 -3.69
CA LEU A 232 7.21 19.67 -3.38
C LEU A 232 6.66 21.11 -3.41
N GLY A 233 7.50 22.09 -3.07
CA GLY A 233 7.11 23.50 -3.01
C GLY A 233 6.19 23.84 -1.83
N ALA A 234 5.67 25.06 -1.84
CA ALA A 234 4.80 25.56 -0.78
C ALA A 234 3.41 24.90 -0.81
N TRP A 235 2.83 24.68 0.37
CA TRP A 235 1.45 24.20 0.56
C TRP A 235 1.11 22.87 -0.13
N ALA A 236 2.09 21.97 -0.26
CA ALA A 236 1.88 20.68 -0.91
C ALA A 236 0.74 19.88 -0.28
N VAL A 237 0.56 19.91 1.04
CA VAL A 237 -0.51 19.18 1.75
C VAL A 237 -1.68 20.11 2.07
N SER A 238 -2.90 19.66 1.77
CA SER A 238 -4.12 20.46 1.95
C SER A 238 -4.47 20.69 3.43
N GLY A 239 -5.11 21.82 3.73
CA GLY A 239 -5.55 22.15 5.10
C GLY A 239 -6.40 21.07 5.79
N PRO A 240 -7.37 20.42 5.10
CA PRO A 240 -8.13 19.32 5.68
C PRO A 240 -7.25 18.10 5.98
N ALA A 241 -6.27 17.80 5.13
CA ALA A 241 -5.34 16.69 5.37
C ALA A 241 -4.43 16.94 6.58
N LEU A 242 -3.96 18.18 6.78
CA LEU A 242 -3.22 18.57 7.99
C LEU A 242 -4.06 18.36 9.26
N ALA A 243 -5.29 18.89 9.26
CA ALA A 243 -6.16 18.85 10.43
C ALA A 243 -6.61 17.41 10.78
N VAL A 244 -7.08 16.64 9.80
CA VAL A 244 -7.49 15.26 10.00
C VAL A 244 -6.31 14.37 10.39
N GLY A 245 -5.17 14.53 9.70
CA GLY A 245 -3.97 13.74 9.97
C GLY A 245 -3.45 13.95 11.39
N ALA A 246 -3.40 15.19 11.87
CA ALA A 246 -2.90 15.50 13.22
C ALA A 246 -3.75 14.84 14.32
N VAL A 247 -5.08 14.86 14.17
CA VAL A 247 -6.00 14.23 15.13
C VAL A 247 -5.90 12.71 15.06
N ALA A 248 -6.01 12.13 13.85
CA ALA A 248 -6.04 10.68 13.68
C ALA A 248 -4.74 9.99 14.11
N LEU A 249 -3.59 10.60 13.83
CA LEU A 249 -2.29 10.05 14.23
C LEU A 249 -2.07 10.09 15.75
N ALA A 250 -2.67 11.05 16.45
CA ALA A 250 -2.60 11.14 17.90
C ALA A 250 -3.55 10.16 18.62
N ASP A 251 -4.53 9.58 17.93
CA ASP A 251 -5.53 8.68 18.51
C ASP A 251 -5.02 7.22 18.59
N LEU A 252 -4.15 6.97 19.57
CA LEU A 252 -3.51 5.65 19.74
C LEU A 252 -4.50 4.55 20.15
N ASP A 253 -5.58 4.91 20.87
CA ASP A 253 -6.61 3.97 21.30
C ASP A 253 -7.41 3.45 20.10
N TRP A 254 -7.84 4.35 19.20
CA TRP A 254 -8.48 3.94 17.96
C TRP A 254 -7.57 3.08 17.09
N GLN A 255 -6.28 3.41 17.01
CA GLN A 255 -5.32 2.60 16.26
C GLN A 255 -5.19 1.19 16.85
N ALA A 256 -5.09 1.06 18.17
CA ALA A 256 -4.99 -0.24 18.85
C ALA A 256 -6.25 -1.09 18.62
N GLU A 257 -7.44 -0.49 18.71
CA GLU A 257 -8.70 -1.19 18.44
C GLU A 257 -8.84 -1.59 16.97
N THR A 258 -8.48 -0.69 16.05
CA THR A 258 -8.52 -0.96 14.62
C THR A 258 -7.62 -2.11 14.23
N ARG A 259 -6.41 -2.24 14.79
CA ARG A 259 -5.53 -3.40 14.56
C ARG A 259 -6.21 -4.71 14.96
N ARG A 260 -6.84 -4.77 16.15
CA ARG A 260 -7.56 -5.96 16.62
C ARG A 260 -8.72 -6.32 15.68
N ARG A 261 -9.52 -5.32 15.32
CA ARG A 261 -10.66 -5.50 14.40
C ARG A 261 -10.23 -6.01 13.03
N LEU A 262 -9.18 -5.43 12.46
CA LEU A 262 -8.63 -5.82 11.16
C LEU A 262 -8.07 -7.25 11.20
N ALA A 263 -7.35 -7.62 12.25
CA ALA A 263 -6.85 -8.99 12.42
C ALA A 263 -7.99 -10.02 12.46
N ALA A 264 -9.02 -9.77 13.27
CA ALA A 264 -10.19 -10.66 13.35
C ALA A 264 -10.95 -10.77 12.01
N ALA A 265 -11.07 -9.65 11.27
CA ALA A 265 -11.71 -9.64 9.96
C ALA A 265 -10.90 -10.39 8.90
N ALA A 266 -9.58 -10.28 8.93
CA ALA A 266 -8.68 -11.02 8.07
C ALA A 266 -8.76 -12.54 8.34
N ASP A 267 -8.81 -12.95 9.60
CA ASP A 267 -9.00 -14.35 9.99
C ASP A 267 -10.35 -14.91 9.54
N ALA A 268 -11.42 -14.13 9.66
CA ALA A 268 -12.75 -14.50 9.18
C ALA A 268 -12.78 -14.66 7.65
N LEU A 269 -12.13 -13.75 6.91
CA LEU A 269 -12.00 -13.85 5.45
C LEU A 269 -11.18 -15.08 5.04
N ASP A 270 -10.08 -15.36 5.75
CA ASP A 270 -9.28 -16.57 5.55
C ASP A 270 -10.12 -17.84 5.74
N GLY A 271 -10.94 -17.89 6.80
CA GLY A 271 -11.87 -19.00 7.04
C GLY A 271 -12.90 -19.17 5.92
N MET A 272 -13.50 -18.07 5.44
CA MET A 272 -14.46 -18.09 4.33
C MET A 272 -13.83 -18.64 3.04
N VAL A 273 -12.63 -18.16 2.69
CA VAL A 273 -11.95 -18.54 1.45
C VAL A 273 -11.47 -19.99 1.51
N ARG A 274 -10.86 -20.42 2.62
CA ARG A 274 -10.45 -21.82 2.80
C ARG A 274 -11.65 -22.77 2.82
N GLY A 275 -12.79 -22.32 3.35
CA GLY A 275 -14.04 -23.09 3.38
C GLY A 275 -14.59 -23.47 1.99
N VAL A 276 -14.20 -22.76 0.93
CA VAL A 276 -14.55 -23.11 -0.47
C VAL A 276 -13.39 -23.79 -1.23
N GLY A 277 -12.31 -24.16 -0.52
CA GLY A 277 -11.16 -24.86 -1.09
C GLY A 277 -10.12 -23.97 -1.78
N LEU A 278 -10.23 -22.64 -1.67
CA LEU A 278 -9.26 -21.72 -2.28
C LEU A 278 -8.03 -21.50 -1.36
N PRO A 279 -6.79 -21.68 -1.85
CA PRO A 279 -5.59 -21.39 -1.10
C PRO A 279 -5.41 -19.91 -0.78
N VAL A 280 -5.21 -19.57 0.49
CA VAL A 280 -4.68 -18.28 0.93
C VAL A 280 -3.16 -18.41 1.00
N VAL A 281 -2.44 -17.65 0.17
CA VAL A 281 -0.98 -17.76 0.00
C VAL A 281 -0.20 -16.59 0.60
N GLY A 282 -0.89 -15.60 1.15
CA GLY A 282 -0.27 -14.47 1.82
C GLY A 282 -1.25 -13.35 2.14
N GLY A 283 -0.71 -12.18 2.45
CA GLY A 283 -1.47 -10.95 2.68
C GLY A 283 -1.16 -10.29 4.02
N THR A 284 -1.94 -9.26 4.34
CA THR A 284 -1.87 -8.50 5.58
C THR A 284 -3.24 -8.55 6.29
N ALA A 285 -3.38 -7.84 7.41
CA ALA A 285 -4.69 -7.65 8.03
C ALA A 285 -5.62 -6.69 7.25
N LEU A 286 -5.15 -6.06 6.17
CA LEU A 286 -5.98 -5.21 5.29
C LEU A 286 -6.40 -5.89 3.99
N TYR A 287 -5.76 -7.00 3.63
CA TYR A 287 -6.08 -7.75 2.43
C TYR A 287 -5.48 -9.15 2.49
N ARG A 288 -6.10 -10.10 1.81
CA ARG A 288 -5.62 -11.49 1.67
C ARG A 288 -5.23 -11.76 0.23
N LEU A 289 -4.15 -12.51 0.02
CA LEU A 289 -3.70 -12.94 -1.30
C LEU A 289 -4.04 -14.42 -1.48
N LEU A 290 -4.73 -14.72 -2.57
CA LEU A 290 -5.17 -16.06 -2.92
C LEU A 290 -4.40 -16.55 -4.14
N ASP A 291 -4.23 -17.86 -4.25
CA ASP A 291 -3.85 -18.50 -5.50
C ASP A 291 -5.02 -19.31 -6.04
N ALA A 292 -5.68 -18.75 -7.04
CA ALA A 292 -6.84 -19.32 -7.69
C ALA A 292 -6.49 -20.20 -8.89
N GLY A 293 -5.20 -20.45 -9.19
CA GLY A 293 -4.73 -21.13 -10.41
C GLY A 293 -5.00 -20.33 -11.70
N ASP A 294 -6.26 -19.99 -11.94
CA ASP A 294 -6.75 -19.03 -12.94
C ASP A 294 -7.42 -17.82 -12.24
N ALA A 295 -6.60 -16.82 -11.87
CA ALA A 295 -7.12 -15.59 -11.26
C ALA A 295 -8.06 -14.83 -12.18
N ARG A 296 -7.93 -14.96 -13.51
CA ARG A 296 -8.76 -14.22 -14.46
C ARG A 296 -10.21 -14.71 -14.39
N HIS A 297 -10.40 -16.03 -14.32
CA HIS A 297 -11.73 -16.61 -14.19
C HIS A 297 -12.38 -16.23 -12.87
N LEU A 298 -11.67 -16.38 -11.73
CA LEU A 298 -12.20 -15.96 -10.44
C LEU A 298 -12.51 -14.46 -10.40
N TRP A 299 -11.59 -13.62 -10.88
CA TRP A 299 -11.80 -12.16 -10.96
C TRP A 299 -13.05 -11.80 -11.74
N ARG A 300 -13.27 -12.43 -12.90
CA ARG A 300 -14.45 -12.18 -13.75
C ARG A 300 -15.74 -12.60 -13.05
N HIS A 301 -15.74 -13.77 -12.41
CA HIS A 301 -16.90 -14.28 -11.67
C HIS A 301 -17.28 -13.38 -10.49
N LEU A 302 -16.28 -12.90 -9.73
CA LEU A 302 -16.50 -11.94 -8.65
C LEU A 302 -17.00 -10.60 -9.19
N ALA A 303 -16.44 -10.10 -10.29
CA ALA A 303 -16.89 -8.86 -10.91
C ALA A 303 -18.34 -8.95 -11.43
N GLN A 304 -18.74 -10.07 -12.03
CA GLN A 304 -20.14 -10.34 -12.42
C GLN A 304 -21.09 -10.38 -11.21
N SER A 305 -20.55 -10.63 -10.01
CA SER A 305 -21.29 -10.58 -8.74
C SER A 305 -21.23 -9.21 -8.06
N GLY A 306 -20.74 -8.16 -8.74
CA GLY A 306 -20.63 -6.80 -8.21
C GLY A 306 -19.52 -6.63 -7.16
N LEU A 307 -18.53 -7.53 -7.14
CA LEU A 307 -17.39 -7.51 -6.24
C LEU A 307 -16.12 -7.19 -7.04
N TRP A 308 -15.55 -6.01 -6.84
CA TRP A 308 -14.33 -5.62 -7.54
C TRP A 308 -13.10 -6.10 -6.79
N THR A 309 -12.22 -6.85 -7.45
CA THR A 309 -11.04 -7.46 -6.83
C THR A 309 -9.78 -7.19 -7.63
N ARG A 310 -8.61 -7.58 -7.10
CA ARG A 310 -7.33 -7.29 -7.74
C ARG A 310 -6.61 -8.55 -8.22
N SER A 311 -6.38 -8.67 -9.52
CA SER A 311 -5.45 -9.65 -10.11
C SER A 311 -4.10 -9.02 -10.45
N PHE A 312 -3.06 -9.84 -10.66
CA PHE A 312 -1.70 -9.40 -10.97
C PHE A 312 -1.10 -10.07 -12.23
N PRO A 313 -1.75 -9.98 -13.40
CA PRO A 313 -1.21 -10.60 -14.62
C PRO A 313 0.13 -10.01 -15.07
N GLU A 314 0.53 -8.85 -14.55
CA GLU A 314 1.84 -8.24 -14.77
C GLU A 314 2.99 -9.02 -14.10
N HIS A 315 2.70 -9.89 -13.12
CA HIS A 315 3.71 -10.70 -12.43
C HIS A 315 3.79 -12.09 -13.06
N ARG A 316 4.82 -12.32 -13.89
CA ARG A 316 5.06 -13.64 -14.52
C ARG A 316 5.22 -14.75 -13.48
N GLY A 317 4.58 -15.90 -13.73
CA GLY A 317 4.58 -17.05 -12.83
C GLY A 317 3.72 -16.87 -11.58
N ARG A 318 2.87 -15.84 -11.57
CA ARG A 318 1.91 -15.48 -10.51
C ARG A 318 0.51 -15.21 -11.09
N GLU A 319 0.19 -15.85 -12.21
CA GLU A 319 -1.07 -15.66 -12.94
C GLU A 319 -2.31 -16.11 -12.15
N GLY A 320 -2.12 -17.01 -11.17
CA GLY A 320 -3.15 -17.45 -10.23
C GLY A 320 -3.41 -16.46 -9.09
N TRP A 321 -2.61 -15.40 -8.93
CA TRP A 321 -2.74 -14.49 -7.80
C TRP A 321 -3.90 -13.52 -7.91
N LEU A 322 -4.76 -13.54 -6.89
CA LEU A 322 -5.88 -12.63 -6.70
C LEU A 322 -5.90 -12.11 -5.26
N ARG A 323 -5.90 -10.80 -5.09
CA ARG A 323 -5.98 -10.14 -3.79
C ARG A 323 -7.40 -9.65 -3.50
N LEU A 324 -7.83 -9.91 -2.28
CA LEU A 324 -9.11 -9.46 -1.71
C LEU A 324 -8.84 -8.50 -0.55
N GLY A 325 -9.41 -7.30 -0.62
CA GLY A 325 -9.61 -6.42 0.52
C GLY A 325 -10.70 -6.97 1.46
N LEU A 326 -10.88 -6.29 2.58
CA LEU A 326 -11.88 -6.69 3.57
C LEU A 326 -13.29 -6.18 3.20
N PRO A 327 -14.33 -7.03 3.25
CA PRO A 327 -15.72 -6.58 3.12
C PRO A 327 -16.10 -5.60 4.25
N PRO A 328 -16.77 -4.47 3.93
CA PRO A 328 -17.09 -3.43 4.92
C PRO A 328 -18.24 -3.76 5.87
N ASP A 329 -19.16 -4.62 5.46
CA ASP A 329 -20.39 -4.91 6.18
C ASP A 329 -20.88 -6.33 5.91
N ARG A 330 -21.97 -6.72 6.60
CA ARG A 330 -22.54 -8.06 6.51
C ARG A 330 -23.06 -8.38 5.10
N ASP A 331 -23.62 -7.41 4.40
CA ASP A 331 -24.15 -7.63 3.04
C ASP A 331 -23.02 -7.93 2.06
N ALA A 332 -21.88 -7.25 2.21
CA ALA A 332 -20.68 -7.50 1.43
C ALA A 332 -20.04 -8.86 1.77
N VAL A 333 -19.99 -9.24 3.05
CA VAL A 333 -19.55 -10.57 3.50
C VAL A 333 -20.43 -11.66 2.87
N ASP A 334 -21.76 -11.54 3.00
CA ASP A 334 -22.71 -12.53 2.49
C ASP A 334 -22.66 -12.62 0.96
N ARG A 335 -22.47 -11.49 0.26
CA ARG A 335 -22.32 -11.46 -1.20
C ARG A 335 -21.03 -12.15 -1.65
N LEU A 336 -19.91 -11.86 -0.98
CA LEU A 336 -18.63 -12.53 -1.25
C LEU A 336 -18.73 -14.04 -1.01
N ALA A 337 -19.31 -14.46 0.11
CA ALA A 337 -19.49 -15.87 0.43
C ALA A 337 -20.33 -16.60 -0.62
N ARG A 338 -21.45 -16.02 -1.07
CA ARG A 338 -22.28 -16.60 -2.15
C ARG A 338 -21.52 -16.69 -3.47
N ALA A 339 -20.77 -15.65 -3.83
CA ALA A 339 -20.01 -15.63 -5.08
C ALA A 339 -18.90 -16.70 -5.07
N LEU A 340 -18.14 -16.82 -3.99
CA LEU A 340 -17.11 -17.84 -3.81
C LEU A 340 -17.69 -19.26 -3.83
N ALA A 341 -18.79 -19.51 -3.10
CA ALA A 341 -19.44 -20.82 -3.08
C ALA A 341 -20.01 -21.22 -4.45
N SER A 342 -20.54 -20.26 -5.21
CA SER A 342 -20.98 -20.48 -6.59
C SER A 342 -19.81 -20.85 -7.51
N PHE A 343 -18.69 -20.14 -7.40
CA PHE A 343 -17.49 -20.41 -8.20
C PHE A 343 -16.95 -21.82 -7.95
N ALA A 344 -16.85 -22.24 -6.69
CA ALA A 344 -16.33 -23.56 -6.31
C ALA A 344 -17.18 -24.71 -6.88
N LYS A 345 -18.51 -24.53 -6.97
CA LYS A 345 -19.41 -25.52 -7.59
C LYS A 345 -19.17 -25.65 -9.10
N CYS A 346 -18.89 -24.55 -9.79
CA CYS A 346 -18.63 -24.54 -11.24
C CYS A 346 -17.30 -25.21 -11.62
N GLN A 347 -16.32 -25.24 -10.72
CA GLN A 347 -14.99 -25.83 -10.95
C GLN A 347 -14.93 -27.35 -10.73
N GLY A 348 -16.02 -27.99 -10.25
CA GLY A 348 -15.99 -29.41 -9.89
C GLY A 348 -15.22 -29.73 -8.60
N GLY A 349 -14.93 -28.72 -7.78
CA GLY A 349 -14.16 -28.83 -6.53
C GLY A 349 -12.66 -28.56 -6.72
N TRP A 350 -12.05 -27.85 -5.76
CA TRP A 350 -10.60 -27.71 -5.69
C TRP A 350 -10.00 -28.99 -5.10
N PRO A 351 -8.89 -29.54 -5.63
CA PRO A 351 -8.21 -30.63 -4.93
C PRO A 351 -7.81 -30.15 -3.52
N PRO A 352 -7.96 -30.99 -2.48
CA PRO A 352 -7.59 -30.59 -1.12
C PRO A 352 -6.11 -30.20 -1.07
N SER A 353 -5.82 -29.06 -0.44
CA SER A 353 -4.45 -28.60 -0.17
C SER A 353 -3.73 -29.63 0.70
N GLN A 354 -2.59 -30.14 0.22
CA GLN A 354 -1.70 -31.02 0.97
C GLN A 354 -0.97 -30.27 2.09
#